data_AF-A0A9D0YQH5-F1
#
_entry.id   AF-A0A9D0YQH5-F1
#
_cell.length_a   1.000
_cell.length_b   1.000
_cell.length_c   1.000
_cell.angle_alpha   90.00
_cell.angle_beta   90.00
_cell.angle_gamma   90.00
#
_symmetry.space_group_name_H-M   'P 1'
#
loop_
_entity.id
_entity.type
_entity.pdbx_description
1 polymer ?
#
loop_
_entity_poly.entity_id
_entity_poly.type
_entity_poly.pdbx_seq_one_letter_code
_entity_poly.pdbx_strand_id
1 'polypeptide(L)'
;MNLYNKVRFITPQEDQASYLEQQKLLAQFEAAPGPEPLLRLALLLDFPPIANYECAIDLLWQTWTQFQDARAVLLGAYMGLMEGSGIGASFSAVLQDGLSQASPKLQACGAYLLVKQIQMWSTGETAQAIALLERSIFLCPDTVTPYLDLARLRPRQRQTLVETARAKVQRVYSVSQLEGMPLEALLSPDQMIDEILGIECSEITQP
;
A
#
# COMPACT_ATOMS: atom_id res chain seq x y z
N MET A 1 22.68 11.39 2.25
CA MET A 1 21.72 11.40 3.37
C MET A 1 22.05 10.21 4.25
N ASN A 2 22.15 10.38 5.57
CA ASN A 2 22.55 9.30 6.48
C ASN A 2 21.29 8.50 6.86
N LEU A 3 20.99 7.40 6.15
CA LEU A 3 19.84 6.51 6.39
C LEU A 3 19.72 6.06 7.87
N TYR A 4 20.83 6.14 8.60
CA TYR A 4 21.04 5.56 9.92
C TYR A 4 20.58 6.40 11.13
N ASN A 5 20.14 7.66 10.95
CA ASN A 5 19.86 8.52 12.12
C ASN A 5 18.44 8.40 12.70
N LYS A 6 17.51 7.69 12.04
CA LYS A 6 16.12 7.53 12.52
C LYS A 6 15.51 6.14 12.33
N VAL A 7 16.06 5.31 11.44
CA VAL A 7 15.51 3.98 11.15
C VAL A 7 16.20 2.94 12.03
N ARG A 8 15.45 2.29 12.91
CA ARG A 8 15.90 1.12 13.66
C ARG A 8 15.76 -0.12 12.78
N PHE A 9 16.90 -0.65 12.35
CA PHE A 9 16.97 -1.87 11.56
C PHE A 9 16.85 -3.13 12.44
N ILE A 10 16.47 -4.23 11.79
CA ILE A 10 16.33 -5.56 12.40
C ILE A 10 17.69 -6.02 12.89
N THR A 11 17.72 -6.62 14.07
CA THR A 11 18.89 -7.27 14.66
C THR A 11 18.84 -8.78 14.45
N PRO A 12 19.99 -9.49 14.44
CA PRO A 12 20.02 -10.94 14.31
C PRO A 12 19.23 -11.71 15.39
N GLN A 13 19.03 -11.08 16.56
CA GLN A 13 18.32 -11.66 17.70
C GLN A 13 16.80 -11.56 17.57
N GLU A 14 16.30 -10.59 16.78
CA GLU A 14 14.86 -10.41 16.56
C GLU A 14 14.32 -11.45 15.58
N ASP A 15 14.93 -11.56 14.40
CA ASP A 15 14.64 -12.61 13.42
C ASP A 15 15.80 -12.77 12.44
N GLN A 16 16.41 -13.96 12.41
CA GLN A 16 17.62 -14.18 11.64
C GLN A 16 17.36 -14.17 10.12
N ALA A 17 16.21 -14.67 9.66
CA ALA A 17 15.88 -14.71 8.24
C ALA A 17 15.66 -13.29 7.70
N SER A 18 14.85 -12.49 8.39
CA SER A 18 14.57 -11.09 8.05
C SER A 18 15.82 -10.23 8.16
N TYR A 19 16.69 -10.49 9.15
CA TYR A 19 17.99 -9.83 9.24
C TYR A 19 18.85 -10.07 7.98
N LEU A 20 18.92 -11.32 7.49
CA LEU A 20 19.70 -11.65 6.30
C LEU A 20 19.13 -11.00 5.04
N GLU A 21 17.80 -10.98 4.88
CA GLU A 21 17.17 -10.30 3.75
C GLU A 21 17.39 -8.79 3.81
N GLN A 22 17.33 -8.17 5.00
CA GLN A 22 17.69 -6.78 5.19
C GLN A 22 19.13 -6.49 4.75
N GLN A 23 20.11 -7.32 5.15
CA GLN A 23 21.51 -7.13 4.74
C GLN A 23 21.67 -7.19 3.21
N LYS A 24 20.97 -8.12 2.56
CA LYS A 24 20.95 -8.24 1.10
C LYS A 24 20.36 -7.00 0.43
N LEU A 25 19.23 -6.47 0.93
CA LEU A 25 18.60 -5.25 0.40
C LEU A 25 19.49 -4.02 0.58
N LEU A 26 20.14 -3.88 1.74
CA LEU A 26 21.10 -2.81 2.00
C LEU A 26 22.31 -2.90 1.06
N ALA A 27 22.89 -4.09 0.87
CA ALA A 27 24.00 -4.30 -0.05
C ALA A 27 23.61 -4.01 -1.52
N GLN A 28 22.39 -4.36 -1.93
CA GLN A 28 21.87 -4.01 -3.26
C GLN A 28 21.76 -2.49 -3.45
N PHE A 29 21.27 -1.78 -2.44
CA PHE A 29 21.20 -0.32 -2.46
C PHE A 29 22.57 0.34 -2.52
N GLU A 30 23.55 -0.16 -1.76
CA GLU A 30 24.92 0.35 -1.79
C GLU A 30 25.58 0.14 -3.16
N ALA A 31 25.35 -1.02 -3.78
CA ALA A 31 25.89 -1.34 -5.10
C ALA A 31 25.22 -0.53 -6.23
N ALA A 32 23.90 -0.33 -6.15
CA ALA A 32 23.11 0.39 -7.13
C ALA A 32 21.99 1.20 -6.45
N PRO A 33 22.26 2.47 -6.07
CA PRO A 33 21.28 3.29 -5.36
C PRO A 33 20.00 3.49 -6.18
N GLY A 34 18.87 3.13 -5.59
CA GLY A 34 17.55 3.27 -6.18
C GLY A 34 16.43 3.05 -5.16
N PRO A 35 15.16 3.31 -5.53
CA PRO A 35 14.04 3.21 -4.60
C PRO A 35 13.69 1.76 -4.27
N GLU A 36 13.82 0.83 -5.22
CA GLU A 36 13.31 -0.54 -5.09
C GLU A 36 13.81 -1.29 -3.85
N PRO A 37 15.12 -1.33 -3.52
CA PRO A 37 15.58 -2.01 -2.31
C PRO A 37 15.05 -1.36 -1.02
N LEU A 38 14.86 -0.03 -1.00
CA LEU A 38 14.35 0.69 0.18
C LEU A 38 12.84 0.47 0.37
N LEU A 39 12.07 0.40 -0.71
CA LEU A 39 10.65 0.05 -0.66
C LEU A 39 10.45 -1.35 -0.07
N ARG A 40 11.21 -2.32 -0.58
CA ARG A 40 11.21 -3.71 -0.06
C ARG A 40 11.65 -3.78 1.40
N LEU A 41 12.66 -3.00 1.77
CA LEU A 41 13.14 -2.92 3.14
C LEU A 41 12.09 -2.32 4.07
N ALA A 42 11.34 -1.31 3.64
CA ALA A 42 10.25 -0.78 4.43
C ALA A 42 9.13 -1.81 4.64
N LEU A 43 8.76 -2.55 3.60
CA LEU A 43 7.81 -3.66 3.72
C LEU A 43 8.32 -4.75 4.67
N LEU A 44 9.63 -5.04 4.65
CA LEU A 44 10.24 -6.01 5.55
C LEU A 44 10.19 -5.57 7.01
N LEU A 45 10.37 -4.26 7.27
CA LEU A 45 10.28 -3.70 8.62
C LEU A 45 8.86 -3.83 9.19
N ASP A 46 7.83 -3.69 8.35
CA ASP A 46 6.42 -3.85 8.74
C ASP A 46 5.99 -5.33 8.82
N PHE A 47 6.77 -6.24 8.25
CA PHE A 47 6.42 -7.66 8.15
C PHE A 47 6.53 -8.37 9.52
N PRO A 48 5.57 -9.24 9.90
CA PRO A 48 5.67 -10.05 11.11
C PRO A 48 6.89 -11.00 11.09
N PRO A 49 7.57 -11.23 12.23
CA PRO A 49 7.25 -10.75 13.57
C PRO A 49 7.81 -9.36 13.91
N ILE A 50 8.46 -8.66 12.97
CA ILE A 50 9.15 -7.40 13.23
C ILE A 50 8.15 -6.28 13.53
N ALA A 51 7.17 -6.09 12.64
CA ALA A 51 6.05 -5.14 12.81
C ALA A 51 6.47 -3.73 13.28
N ASN A 52 7.59 -3.22 12.75
CA ASN A 52 8.16 -1.92 13.06
C ASN A 52 7.69 -0.86 12.05
N TYR A 53 6.38 -0.62 12.02
CA TYR A 53 5.72 0.28 11.08
C TYR A 53 6.26 1.72 11.16
N GLU A 54 6.64 2.21 12.34
CA GLU A 54 7.17 3.58 12.50
C GLU A 54 8.45 3.77 11.68
N CYS A 55 9.38 2.81 11.78
CA CYS A 55 10.61 2.82 11.00
C CYS A 55 10.35 2.59 9.50
N ALA A 56 9.35 1.75 9.16
CA ALA A 56 8.93 1.56 7.77
C ALA A 56 8.42 2.86 7.16
N ILE A 57 7.53 3.58 7.85
CA ILE A 57 6.95 4.86 7.43
C ILE A 57 8.05 5.93 7.27
N ASP A 58 8.98 6.02 8.23
CA ASP A 58 10.12 6.94 8.13
C ASP A 58 11.02 6.64 6.92
N LEU A 59 11.27 5.35 6.64
CA LEU A 59 12.05 4.92 5.48
C LEU A 59 11.32 5.23 4.16
N LEU A 60 10.01 5.04 4.10
CA LEU A 60 9.19 5.36 2.94
C LEU A 60 9.18 6.87 2.67
N TRP A 61 9.06 7.70 3.71
CA TRP A 61 9.16 9.15 3.54
C TRP A 61 10.54 9.56 3.01
N GLN A 62 11.61 8.99 3.56
CA GLN A 62 12.97 9.23 3.04
C GLN A 62 13.10 8.81 1.57
N THR A 63 12.58 7.64 1.22
CA THR A 63 12.60 7.11 -0.16
C THR A 63 11.87 8.05 -1.13
N TRP A 64 10.70 8.57 -0.75
CA TRP A 64 9.99 9.59 -1.52
C TRP A 64 10.83 10.86 -1.68
N THR A 65 11.36 11.42 -0.58
CA THR A 65 12.13 12.67 -0.66
C THR A 65 13.39 12.55 -1.54
N GLN A 66 13.99 11.36 -1.60
CA GLN A 66 15.20 11.13 -2.39
C GLN A 66 14.92 10.80 -3.86
N PHE A 67 13.93 9.95 -4.13
CA PHE A 67 13.72 9.37 -5.47
C PHE A 67 12.42 9.82 -6.15
N GLN A 68 11.51 10.46 -5.41
CA GLN A 68 10.17 10.83 -5.87
C GLN A 68 9.38 9.61 -6.42
N ASP A 69 9.62 8.42 -5.85
CA ASP A 69 8.89 7.20 -6.21
C ASP A 69 7.52 7.20 -5.53
N ALA A 70 6.45 7.32 -6.33
CA ALA A 70 5.09 7.40 -5.82
C ALA A 70 4.65 6.17 -5.01
N ARG A 71 5.25 5.00 -5.23
CA ARG A 71 4.94 3.79 -4.44
C ARG A 71 5.29 4.00 -2.98
N ALA A 72 6.35 4.76 -2.67
CA ALA A 72 6.72 5.08 -1.30
C ALA A 72 5.60 5.83 -0.57
N VAL A 73 4.95 6.78 -1.26
CA VAL A 73 3.86 7.58 -0.69
C VAL A 73 2.63 6.72 -0.43
N LEU A 74 2.28 5.85 -1.38
CA LEU A 74 1.12 4.98 -1.28
C LEU A 74 1.27 3.96 -0.16
N LEU A 75 2.43 3.31 -0.05
CA LEU A 75 2.72 2.36 1.01
C LEU A 75 2.72 3.03 2.39
N GLY A 76 3.34 4.21 2.52
CA GLY A 76 3.38 4.93 3.80
C GLY A 76 2.00 5.39 4.25
N ALA A 77 1.17 5.85 3.31
CA ALA A 77 -0.22 6.19 3.57
C ALA A 77 -1.05 4.97 3.98
N TYR A 78 -0.86 3.83 3.31
CA TYR A 78 -1.56 2.59 3.64
C TYR A 78 -1.19 2.06 5.04
N MET A 79 0.11 2.01 5.37
CA MET A 79 0.57 1.59 6.71
C MET A 79 -0.03 2.47 7.81
N GLY A 80 -0.04 3.80 7.63
CA GLY A 80 -0.66 4.71 8.61
C GLY A 80 -2.15 4.44 8.84
N LEU A 81 -2.89 4.10 7.77
CA LEU A 81 -4.31 3.70 7.87
C LEU A 81 -4.48 2.36 8.60
N MET A 82 -3.64 1.36 8.31
CA MET A 82 -3.72 0.03 8.93
C MET A 82 -3.43 0.07 10.43
N GLU A 83 -2.51 0.93 10.85
CA GLU A 83 -2.19 1.16 12.28
C GLU A 83 -3.20 2.04 13.01
N GLY A 84 -4.28 2.48 12.34
CA GLY A 84 -5.34 3.26 12.98
C GLY A 84 -4.93 4.68 13.37
N SER A 85 -3.77 5.16 12.90
CA SER A 85 -3.32 6.56 13.06
C SER A 85 -3.77 7.47 11.91
N GLY A 86 -4.17 6.86 10.79
CA GLY A 86 -4.52 7.54 9.55
C GLY A 86 -3.30 7.89 8.71
N ILE A 87 -3.54 8.46 7.54
CA ILE A 87 -2.48 8.94 6.65
C ILE A 87 -1.75 10.11 7.31
N GLY A 88 -0.43 9.96 7.51
CA GLY A 88 0.43 11.04 8.01
C GLY A 88 0.37 12.28 7.12
N ALA A 89 0.41 13.47 7.73
CA ALA A 89 0.18 14.75 7.04
C ALA A 89 1.05 14.95 5.78
N SER A 90 2.31 14.53 5.84
CA SER A 90 3.25 14.60 4.71
C SER A 90 2.81 13.75 3.52
N PHE A 91 2.37 12.51 3.75
CA PHE A 91 1.84 11.65 2.70
C PHE A 91 0.49 12.18 2.18
N SER A 92 -0.38 12.62 3.08
CA SER A 92 -1.69 13.17 2.74
C SER A 92 -1.57 14.37 1.78
N ALA A 93 -0.65 15.30 2.05
CA ALA A 93 -0.39 16.45 1.18
C ALA A 93 0.01 16.01 -0.24
N VAL A 94 0.93 15.05 -0.35
CA VAL A 94 1.38 14.54 -1.66
C VAL A 94 0.25 13.82 -2.41
N LEU A 95 -0.60 13.07 -1.70
CA LEU A 95 -1.77 12.42 -2.31
C LEU A 95 -2.81 13.44 -2.77
N GLN A 96 -3.01 14.54 -2.04
CA GLN A 96 -3.92 15.62 -2.42
C GLN A 96 -3.46 16.34 -3.69
N ASP A 97 -2.15 16.48 -3.89
CA ASP A 97 -1.55 16.96 -5.14
C ASP A 97 -1.75 15.98 -6.33
N GLY A 98 -2.21 14.76 -6.04
CA GLY A 98 -2.75 13.83 -7.02
C GLY A 98 -1.71 12.99 -7.77
N LEU A 99 -0.43 13.00 -7.36
CA LEU A 99 0.63 12.18 -7.95
C LEU A 99 0.72 12.31 -9.49
N SER A 100 0.65 13.54 -10.01
CA SER A 100 0.46 13.83 -11.45
C SER A 100 1.46 13.17 -12.41
N GLN A 101 2.68 12.86 -11.94
CA GLN A 101 3.73 12.19 -12.74
C GLN A 101 3.71 10.66 -12.64
N ALA A 102 2.87 10.10 -11.76
CA ALA A 102 2.77 8.65 -11.55
C ALA A 102 1.86 8.01 -12.61
N SER A 103 1.95 6.68 -12.73
CA SER A 103 1.06 5.93 -13.63
C SER A 103 -0.41 6.04 -13.20
N PRO A 104 -1.37 5.83 -14.12
CA PRO A 104 -2.79 5.86 -13.77
C PRO A 104 -3.18 4.93 -12.63
N LYS A 105 -2.55 3.74 -12.53
CA LYS A 105 -2.74 2.79 -11.42
C LYS A 105 -2.35 3.41 -10.07
N LEU A 106 -1.20 4.05 -10.00
CA LEU A 106 -0.71 4.68 -8.75
C LEU A 106 -1.56 5.91 -8.38
N GLN A 107 -1.99 6.70 -9.36
CA GLN A 107 -2.92 7.80 -9.12
C GLN A 107 -4.29 7.29 -8.62
N ALA A 108 -4.79 6.19 -9.19
CA ALA A 108 -6.03 5.54 -8.75
C ALA A 108 -5.92 5.04 -7.31
N CYS A 109 -4.79 4.42 -6.95
CA CYS A 109 -4.49 4.00 -5.58
C CYS A 109 -4.46 5.19 -4.62
N GLY A 110 -3.80 6.29 -5.00
CA GLY A 110 -3.75 7.50 -4.18
C GLY A 110 -5.13 8.10 -3.91
N ALA A 111 -5.97 8.19 -4.94
CA ALA A 111 -7.36 8.63 -4.80
C ALA A 111 -8.15 7.72 -3.86
N TYR A 112 -7.97 6.40 -3.96
CA TYR A 112 -8.63 5.43 -3.09
C TYR A 112 -8.16 5.51 -1.62
N LEU A 113 -6.86 5.72 -1.36
CA LEU A 113 -6.35 5.89 0.01
C LEU A 113 -6.93 7.16 0.67
N LEU A 114 -7.12 8.25 -0.08
CA LEU A 114 -7.81 9.43 0.44
C LEU A 114 -9.28 9.14 0.82
N VAL A 115 -9.96 8.24 0.10
CA VAL A 115 -11.31 7.77 0.50
C VAL A 115 -11.24 7.06 1.85
N LYS A 116 -10.25 6.20 2.06
CA LYS A 116 -10.05 5.49 3.34
C LYS A 116 -9.80 6.44 4.49
N GLN A 117 -9.01 7.49 4.27
CA GLN A 117 -8.82 8.55 5.25
C GLN A 117 -10.14 9.22 5.62
N ILE A 118 -10.96 9.61 4.65
CA ILE A 118 -12.28 10.23 4.89
C ILE A 118 -13.19 9.29 5.69
N GLN A 119 -13.23 8.01 5.31
CA GLN A 119 -14.05 6.99 5.97
C GLN A 119 -13.62 6.73 7.41
N MET A 120 -12.31 6.69 7.67
CA MET A 120 -11.75 6.44 9.01
C MET A 120 -12.19 7.50 10.02
N TRP A 121 -12.23 8.77 9.63
CA TRP A 121 -12.61 9.87 10.51
C TRP A 121 -14.10 10.16 10.53
N SER A 122 -14.91 9.41 9.76
CA SER A 122 -16.36 9.59 9.65
C SER A 122 -16.77 11.07 9.44
N THR A 123 -16.03 11.82 8.64
CA THR A 123 -16.17 13.29 8.50
C THR A 123 -17.48 13.75 7.86
N GLY A 124 -18.32 12.82 7.39
CA GLY A 124 -19.57 13.13 6.68
C GLY A 124 -19.35 13.59 5.23
N GLU A 125 -18.11 13.62 4.73
CA GLU A 125 -17.73 14.06 3.38
C GLU A 125 -18.04 13.01 2.29
N THR A 126 -19.27 12.50 2.31
CA THR A 126 -19.72 11.42 1.42
C THR A 126 -19.59 11.79 -0.06
N ALA A 127 -19.88 13.04 -0.43
CA ALA A 127 -19.76 13.50 -1.82
C ALA A 127 -18.32 13.48 -2.32
N GLN A 128 -17.36 13.89 -1.49
CA GLN A 128 -15.94 13.87 -1.83
C GLN A 128 -15.43 12.42 -1.94
N ALA A 129 -15.83 11.55 -1.01
CA ALA A 129 -15.51 10.13 -1.07
C ALA A 129 -16.02 9.49 -2.38
N ILE A 130 -17.27 9.79 -2.77
CA ILE A 130 -17.83 9.31 -4.05
C ILE A 130 -17.00 9.81 -5.24
N ALA A 131 -16.67 11.11 -5.29
CA ALA A 131 -15.90 11.67 -6.40
C ALA A 131 -14.49 11.06 -6.52
N LEU A 132 -13.83 10.80 -5.39
CA LEU A 132 -12.53 10.13 -5.36
C LEU A 132 -12.62 8.66 -5.79
N LEU A 133 -13.67 7.93 -5.40
CA LEU A 133 -13.92 6.56 -5.86
C LEU A 133 -14.15 6.52 -7.37
N GLU A 134 -14.97 7.43 -7.91
CA GLU A 134 -15.20 7.54 -9.35
C GLU A 134 -13.92 7.89 -10.12
N ARG A 135 -13.10 8.80 -9.58
CA ARG A 135 -11.78 9.12 -10.14
C ARG A 135 -10.86 7.89 -10.14
N SER A 136 -10.81 7.15 -9.03
CA SER A 136 -10.00 5.93 -8.91
C SER A 136 -10.40 4.89 -9.97
N ILE A 137 -11.70 4.63 -10.10
CA ILE A 137 -12.26 3.71 -11.11
C ILE A 137 -11.98 4.19 -12.53
N PHE A 138 -12.12 5.48 -12.80
CA PHE A 138 -11.84 6.05 -14.12
C PHE A 138 -10.36 5.88 -14.52
N LEU A 139 -9.44 6.14 -13.58
CA LEU A 139 -8.00 6.02 -13.81
C LEU A 139 -7.55 4.57 -13.94
N CYS A 140 -8.17 3.65 -13.19
CA CYS A 140 -7.88 2.23 -13.22
C CYS A 140 -9.18 1.41 -13.13
N PRO A 141 -9.79 1.08 -14.28
CA PRO A 141 -11.09 0.39 -14.31
C PRO A 141 -11.06 -1.07 -13.85
N ASP A 142 -9.87 -1.66 -13.75
CA ASP A 142 -9.67 -3.05 -13.35
C ASP A 142 -9.49 -3.23 -11.83
N THR A 143 -9.66 -2.15 -11.06
CA THR A 143 -9.71 -2.21 -9.59
C THR A 143 -10.96 -2.92 -9.09
N VAL A 144 -10.92 -3.42 -7.85
CA VAL A 144 -12.04 -4.13 -7.21
C VAL A 144 -12.54 -3.37 -6.01
N THR A 145 -11.64 -2.98 -5.10
CA THR A 145 -12.03 -2.35 -3.83
C THR A 145 -12.75 -1.00 -4.01
N PRO A 146 -12.39 -0.12 -4.97
CA PRO A 146 -13.14 1.12 -5.18
C PRO A 146 -14.58 0.89 -5.62
N TYR A 147 -14.85 -0.13 -6.45
CA TYR A 147 -16.22 -0.48 -6.83
C TYR A 147 -17.05 -0.96 -5.65
N LEU A 148 -16.47 -1.81 -4.79
CA LEU A 148 -17.16 -2.33 -3.61
C LEU A 148 -17.53 -1.21 -2.63
N ASP A 149 -16.64 -0.25 -2.41
CA ASP A 149 -16.93 0.90 -1.56
C ASP A 149 -17.93 1.86 -2.20
N LEU A 150 -17.85 2.09 -3.50
CA LEU A 150 -18.83 2.90 -4.20
C LEU A 150 -20.24 2.27 -4.13
N ALA A 151 -20.33 0.94 -4.19
CA ALA A 151 -21.58 0.20 -4.05
C ALA A 151 -22.25 0.42 -2.68
N ARG A 152 -21.45 0.61 -1.62
CA ARG A 152 -21.95 0.94 -0.27
C ARG A 152 -22.55 2.35 -0.23
N LEU A 153 -21.96 3.29 -0.95
CA LEU A 153 -22.40 4.69 -1.03
C LEU A 153 -23.52 4.94 -2.06
N ARG A 154 -23.75 3.99 -2.99
CA ARG A 154 -24.80 4.07 -4.03
C ARG A 154 -25.76 2.87 -3.99
N PRO A 155 -26.72 2.80 -3.04
CA PRO A 155 -27.61 1.66 -2.87
C PRO A 155 -28.39 1.27 -4.13
N ARG A 156 -28.79 2.25 -4.96
CA ARG A 156 -29.52 2.02 -6.22
C ARG A 156 -28.69 1.33 -7.31
N GLN A 157 -27.36 1.44 -7.26
CA GLN A 157 -26.43 0.85 -8.22
C GLN A 157 -25.64 -0.33 -7.63
N ARG A 158 -25.94 -0.69 -6.38
CA ARG A 158 -25.13 -1.62 -5.58
C ARG A 158 -24.89 -2.95 -6.29
N GLN A 159 -25.94 -3.56 -6.85
CA GLN A 159 -25.84 -4.84 -7.51
C GLN A 159 -24.87 -4.78 -8.70
N THR A 160 -25.08 -3.84 -9.62
CA THR A 160 -24.22 -3.65 -10.80
C THR A 160 -22.76 -3.39 -10.42
N LEU A 161 -22.52 -2.55 -9.40
CA LEU A 161 -21.16 -2.24 -8.95
C LEU A 161 -20.46 -3.46 -8.32
N VAL A 162 -21.18 -4.26 -7.53
CA VAL A 162 -20.64 -5.50 -6.93
C VAL A 162 -20.36 -6.57 -7.99
N GLU A 163 -21.25 -6.72 -8.98
CA GLU A 163 -21.06 -7.65 -10.09
C GLU A 163 -19.84 -7.24 -10.93
N THR A 164 -19.69 -5.95 -11.24
CA THR A 164 -18.50 -5.43 -11.92
C THR A 164 -17.24 -5.72 -11.10
N ALA A 165 -17.22 -5.41 -9.79
CA ALA A 165 -16.07 -5.68 -8.94
C ALA A 165 -15.65 -7.16 -8.96
N ARG A 166 -16.61 -8.09 -8.89
CA ARG A 166 -16.33 -9.54 -8.95
C ARG A 166 -15.70 -9.95 -10.27
N ALA A 167 -16.14 -9.38 -11.39
CA ALA A 167 -15.57 -9.67 -12.70
C ALA A 167 -14.15 -9.09 -12.89
N LYS A 168 -13.71 -8.20 -12.01
CA LYS A 168 -12.37 -7.57 -12.05
C LYS A 168 -11.32 -8.26 -11.18
N VAL A 169 -11.71 -9.20 -10.31
CA VAL A 169 -10.76 -9.99 -9.51
C VAL A 169 -9.87 -10.80 -10.46
N GLN A 170 -8.57 -10.52 -10.47
CA GLN A 170 -7.63 -11.19 -11.38
C GLN A 170 -7.01 -12.42 -10.74
N ARG A 171 -6.73 -12.34 -9.43
CA ARG A 171 -6.08 -13.42 -8.71
C ARG A 171 -6.58 -13.51 -7.28
N VAL A 172 -6.83 -14.74 -6.84
CA VAL A 172 -7.12 -15.07 -5.45
C VAL A 172 -6.07 -16.06 -4.97
N TYR A 173 -5.39 -15.75 -3.86
CA TYR A 173 -4.41 -16.64 -3.24
C TYR A 173 -5.04 -17.41 -2.09
N SER A 174 -4.94 -18.73 -2.11
CA SER A 174 -5.24 -19.55 -0.94
C SER A 174 -4.20 -19.36 0.16
N VAL A 175 -4.57 -19.65 1.41
CA VAL A 175 -3.65 -19.58 2.56
C VAL A 175 -2.37 -20.40 2.31
N SER A 176 -2.51 -21.62 1.80
CA SER A 176 -1.37 -22.50 1.48
C SER A 176 -0.43 -21.92 0.43
N GLN A 177 -0.95 -21.13 -0.52
CA GLN A 177 -0.12 -20.47 -1.52
C GLN A 177 0.67 -19.34 -0.89
N LEU A 178 0.06 -18.55 -0.01
CA LEU A 178 0.73 -17.45 0.70
C LEU A 178 1.82 -17.97 1.64
N GLU A 179 1.55 -19.04 2.38
CA GLU A 179 2.53 -19.69 3.26
C GLU A 179 3.75 -20.25 2.49
N GLY A 180 3.55 -20.65 1.24
CA GLY A 180 4.61 -21.15 0.37
C GLY A 180 5.33 -20.08 -0.46
N MET A 181 4.93 -18.80 -0.38
CA MET A 181 5.58 -17.75 -1.16
C MET A 181 6.97 -17.44 -0.63
N PRO A 182 7.94 -17.20 -1.52
CA PRO A 182 9.23 -16.67 -1.11
C PRO A 182 9.03 -15.26 -0.52
N LEU A 183 9.81 -14.93 0.51
CA LEU A 183 9.76 -13.63 1.17
C LEU A 183 9.92 -12.48 0.16
N GLU A 184 10.76 -12.64 -0.85
CA GLU A 184 10.96 -11.62 -1.88
C GLU A 184 9.73 -11.31 -2.72
N ALA A 185 8.79 -12.26 -2.84
CA ALA A 185 7.50 -12.02 -3.48
C ALA A 185 6.54 -11.29 -2.53
N LEU A 186 6.50 -11.71 -1.26
CA LEU A 186 5.68 -11.07 -0.22
C LEU A 186 6.09 -9.61 0.03
N LEU A 187 7.34 -9.26 -0.22
CA LEU A 187 7.88 -7.90 -0.12
C LEU A 187 7.77 -7.09 -1.42
N SER A 188 6.94 -7.50 -2.38
CA SER A 188 6.78 -6.78 -3.65
C SER A 188 5.96 -5.50 -3.48
N PRO A 189 6.53 -4.30 -3.76
CA PRO A 189 5.78 -3.04 -3.66
C PRO A 189 4.58 -3.00 -4.60
N ASP A 190 4.75 -3.50 -5.83
CA ASP A 190 3.67 -3.48 -6.84
C ASP A 190 2.54 -4.44 -6.47
N GLN A 191 2.87 -5.60 -5.90
CA GLN A 191 1.87 -6.57 -5.44
C GLN A 191 1.06 -6.01 -4.28
N MET A 192 1.70 -5.31 -3.34
CA MET A 192 1.01 -4.63 -2.24
C MET A 192 0.05 -3.54 -2.76
N ILE A 193 0.44 -2.78 -3.80
CA ILE A 193 -0.47 -1.83 -4.46
C ILE A 193 -1.66 -2.55 -5.11
N ASP A 194 -1.42 -3.68 -5.76
CA ASP A 194 -2.48 -4.48 -6.38
C ASP A 194 -3.44 -5.06 -5.33
N GLU A 195 -2.94 -5.42 -4.14
CA GLU A 195 -3.75 -5.83 -2.99
C GLU A 195 -4.61 -4.69 -2.45
N ILE A 196 -4.06 -3.49 -2.27
CA ILE A 196 -4.81 -2.30 -1.84
C ILE A 196 -6.01 -2.05 -2.77
N LEU A 197 -5.79 -2.20 -4.08
CA LEU A 197 -6.80 -2.04 -5.12
C LEU A 197 -7.73 -3.27 -5.27
N GLY A 198 -7.42 -4.37 -4.59
CA GLY A 198 -8.13 -5.66 -4.64
C GLY A 198 -8.03 -6.39 -5.97
N ILE A 199 -7.06 -6.04 -6.82
CA ILE A 199 -6.80 -6.71 -8.10
C ILE A 199 -6.32 -8.14 -7.83
N GLU A 200 -5.43 -8.26 -6.85
CA GLU A 200 -5.05 -9.52 -6.22
C GLU A 200 -5.59 -9.53 -4.78
N CYS A 201 -6.11 -10.66 -4.32
CA CYS A 201 -6.62 -10.77 -2.95
C CYS A 201 -6.39 -12.16 -2.35
N SER A 202 -6.45 -12.26 -1.03
CA SER A 202 -6.35 -13.51 -0.30
C SER A 202 -7.72 -14.14 -0.10
N GLU A 203 -7.83 -15.46 -0.17
CA GLU A 203 -9.05 -16.18 0.19
C GLU A 203 -9.41 -15.86 1.64
N ILE A 204 -10.63 -15.37 1.86
CA ILE A 204 -11.19 -15.26 3.20
C ILE A 204 -11.72 -16.64 3.56
N THR A 205 -10.92 -17.44 4.26
CA THR A 205 -11.45 -18.58 5.02
C THR A 205 -12.24 -18.01 6.17
N GLN A 206 -13.57 -18.01 6.08
CA GLN A 206 -14.40 -17.75 7.26
C GLN A 206 -14.05 -18.80 8.33
N PRO A 207 -13.91 -18.41 9.62
CA PRO A 207 -13.93 -19.37 10.70
C PRO A 207 -15.28 -20.09 10.78
#